data_AF-H2YWQ7-F1
#
_entry.id   AF-H2YWQ7-F1
#
_cell.length_a   1.000
_cell.length_b   1.000
_cell.length_c   1.000
_cell.angle_alpha   90.00
_cell.angle_beta   90.00
_cell.angle_gamma   90.00
#
_symmetry.space_group_name_H-M   'P 1'
#
loop_
_entity.id
_entity.type
_entity.pdbx_description
1 polymer ?
#
loop_
_entity_poly.entity_id
_entity_poly.type
_entity_poly.pdbx_seq_one_letter_code
_entity_poly.pdbx_strand_id
1 'polypeptide(L)'
;MDELLHVSFMTAIKSNVKDNQLPILASSFYRLHVLPCCPSGVNLEIKKTKHKKLGKYLKEVAATGLIEVKELTKGNDNIVQINRSHPDYCAFKPVKKEKPTEEINDKNTEVQFGVVTQKKYEPPEVSILYGTNAATLPLFKEIGLSKGSVLAPIDVRKLVTEYVNKNDLSNGRYVTLDPTLHHILYTKQNNHVTQETWENVFKMLTSKMQVYHQLKFKEMPPIVNKGPPPCVVITTQKRTGNKKVTLVKNLESFLIDPNEFMDVIRKTAQASTSISLLPSSKPTQPFYQVLVQGNQVHCVESILTGGLYQLPRKYLKGLENAPKPKGKRK
;
A
#
# COMPACT_ATOMS: atom_id res chain seq x y z
N MET A 1 15.60 -24.49 -17.04
CA MET A 1 16.03 -23.24 -16.37
C MET A 1 16.55 -22.21 -17.36
N ASP A 2 17.37 -22.60 -18.36
CA ASP A 2 17.86 -21.68 -19.40
C ASP A 2 16.75 -21.12 -20.30
N GLU A 3 15.85 -21.97 -20.76
CA GLU A 3 14.68 -21.53 -21.54
C GLU A 3 13.78 -20.58 -20.75
N LEU A 4 13.58 -20.87 -19.45
CA LEU A 4 12.83 -20.01 -18.55
C LEU A 4 13.50 -18.64 -18.36
N LEU A 5 14.83 -18.60 -18.23
CA LEU A 5 15.61 -17.37 -18.19
C LEU A 5 15.41 -16.59 -19.50
N HIS A 6 15.45 -17.28 -20.64
CA HIS A 6 15.32 -16.67 -21.95
C HIS A 6 13.92 -16.09 -22.19
N VAL A 7 12.86 -16.86 -21.94
CA VAL A 7 11.47 -16.41 -22.07
C VAL A 7 11.16 -15.25 -21.13
N SER A 8 11.63 -15.32 -19.88
CA SER A 8 11.45 -14.25 -18.90
C SER A 8 12.20 -12.97 -19.31
N PHE A 9 13.41 -13.12 -19.86
CA PHE A 9 14.20 -12.02 -20.38
C PHE A 9 13.53 -11.35 -21.59
N MET A 10 13.07 -12.14 -22.56
CA MET A 10 12.39 -11.64 -23.76
C MET A 10 11.09 -10.91 -23.42
N THR A 11 10.34 -11.42 -22.43
CA THR A 11 9.14 -10.75 -21.91
C THR A 11 9.50 -9.43 -21.23
N ALA A 12 10.58 -9.40 -20.44
CA ALA A 12 11.03 -8.19 -19.75
C ALA A 12 11.38 -7.04 -20.72
N ILE A 13 12.16 -7.32 -21.78
CA ILE A 13 12.56 -6.30 -22.76
C ILE A 13 11.41 -5.84 -23.66
N LYS A 14 10.36 -6.66 -23.83
CA LYS A 14 9.21 -6.35 -24.69
C LYS A 14 8.08 -5.64 -23.95
N SER A 15 7.83 -5.99 -22.70
CA SER A 15 6.68 -5.48 -21.92
C SER A 15 7.05 -4.44 -20.86
N ASN A 16 8.24 -4.52 -20.26
CA ASN A 16 8.55 -3.81 -19.02
C ASN A 16 9.62 -2.71 -19.17
N VAL A 17 10.44 -2.74 -20.23
CA VAL A 17 11.54 -1.78 -20.42
C VAL A 17 11.27 -0.83 -21.58
N LYS A 18 11.40 0.47 -21.30
CA LYS A 18 11.31 1.58 -22.27
C LYS A 18 12.70 2.16 -22.53
N ASP A 19 12.90 2.75 -23.71
CA ASP A 19 14.24 3.23 -24.14
C ASP A 19 14.74 4.39 -23.27
N ASN A 20 13.83 5.21 -22.72
CA ASN A 20 14.17 6.29 -21.79
C ASN A 20 14.67 5.81 -20.41
N GLN A 21 14.64 4.50 -20.14
CA GLN A 21 15.17 3.90 -18.92
C GLN A 21 16.60 3.40 -19.10
N LEU A 22 17.11 3.32 -20.33
CA LEU A 22 18.48 2.90 -20.63
C LEU A 22 19.46 4.08 -20.43
N PRO A 23 20.69 3.84 -19.91
CA PRO A 23 21.27 2.54 -19.57
C PRO A 23 20.79 1.99 -18.20
N ILE A 24 20.51 0.68 -18.12
CA ILE A 24 20.09 0.01 -16.88
C ILE A 24 21.17 -0.96 -16.38
N LEU A 25 21.49 -0.89 -15.09
CA LEU A 25 22.37 -1.84 -14.43
C LEU A 25 21.82 -3.27 -14.54
N ALA A 26 22.65 -4.21 -15.01
CA ALA A 26 22.27 -5.61 -15.24
C ALA A 26 21.60 -6.27 -14.03
N SER A 27 22.11 -6.04 -12.81
CA SER A 27 21.56 -6.61 -11.58
C SER A 27 20.18 -6.04 -11.23
N SER A 28 19.96 -4.75 -11.49
CA SER A 28 18.66 -4.09 -11.33
C SER A 28 17.67 -4.56 -12.41
N PHE A 29 18.12 -4.67 -13.66
CA PHE A 29 17.31 -5.19 -14.76
C PHE A 29 16.83 -6.61 -14.48
N TYR A 30 17.72 -7.50 -14.03
CA TYR A 30 17.36 -8.87 -13.69
C TYR A 30 16.33 -8.92 -12.55
N ARG A 31 16.55 -8.18 -11.46
CA ARG A 31 15.68 -8.20 -10.29
C ARG A 31 14.30 -7.57 -10.54
N LEU A 32 14.25 -6.44 -11.24
CA LEU A 32 13.05 -5.63 -11.38
C LEU A 32 12.25 -5.91 -12.65
N HIS A 33 12.87 -6.46 -13.69
CA HIS A 33 12.20 -6.68 -14.97
C HIS A 33 12.15 -8.16 -15.37
N VAL A 34 13.20 -8.95 -15.11
CA VAL A 34 13.24 -10.37 -15.51
C VAL A 34 12.54 -11.29 -14.51
N LEU A 35 12.83 -11.16 -13.19
CA LEU A 35 12.20 -12.01 -12.17
C LEU A 35 10.66 -11.92 -12.15
N PRO A 36 10.02 -10.74 -12.28
CA PRO A 36 8.56 -10.64 -12.30
C PRO A 36 7.91 -11.31 -13.53
N CYS A 37 8.68 -11.52 -14.61
CA CYS A 37 8.22 -12.21 -15.81
C CYS A 37 8.23 -13.74 -15.67
N CYS A 38 8.81 -14.29 -14.59
CA CYS A 38 8.79 -15.73 -14.32
C CYS A 38 7.37 -16.19 -13.91
N PRO A 39 6.96 -17.44 -14.21
CA PRO A 39 5.72 -18.04 -13.74
C PRO A 39 5.64 -18.07 -12.21
N SER A 40 4.43 -17.90 -11.66
CA SER A 40 4.17 -17.97 -10.22
C SER A 40 4.63 -19.32 -9.64
N GLY A 41 5.38 -19.29 -8.54
CA GLY A 41 5.90 -20.50 -7.89
C GLY A 41 7.28 -20.96 -8.39
N VAL A 42 7.83 -20.38 -9.47
CA VAL A 42 9.15 -20.76 -9.99
C VAL A 42 10.20 -19.71 -9.63
N ASN A 43 11.14 -20.08 -8.77
CA ASN A 43 12.30 -19.25 -8.44
C ASN A 43 13.39 -19.38 -9.52
N LEU A 44 13.53 -18.36 -10.36
CA LEU A 44 14.59 -18.31 -11.37
C LEU A 44 15.96 -18.08 -10.72
N GLU A 45 16.70 -19.15 -10.51
CA GLU A 45 18.07 -19.14 -10.02
C GLU A 45 19.09 -19.19 -11.18
N ILE A 46 19.81 -18.09 -11.42
CA ILE A 46 20.88 -18.02 -12.44
C ILE A 46 21.98 -19.06 -12.20
N LYS A 47 22.21 -19.48 -10.95
CA LYS A 47 23.21 -20.50 -10.63
C LYS A 47 22.85 -21.88 -11.21
N LYS A 48 21.56 -22.14 -11.45
CA LYS A 48 21.02 -23.38 -12.03
C LYS A 48 20.88 -23.31 -13.56
N THR A 49 21.30 -22.22 -14.19
CA THR A 49 21.34 -22.08 -15.66
C THR A 49 22.74 -22.44 -16.19
N LYS A 50 22.85 -22.81 -17.47
CA LYS A 50 24.13 -23.12 -18.15
C LYS A 50 25.13 -21.96 -18.08
N HIS A 51 24.62 -20.74 -17.92
CA HIS A 51 25.44 -19.53 -17.84
C HIS A 51 26.06 -19.33 -16.45
N LYS A 52 25.46 -19.85 -15.37
CA LYS A 52 25.88 -19.75 -13.95
C LYS A 52 26.04 -18.33 -13.38
N LYS A 53 26.19 -17.30 -14.23
CA LYS A 53 26.34 -15.87 -13.91
C LYS A 53 25.56 -15.02 -14.91
N LEU A 54 24.95 -13.93 -14.43
CA LEU A 54 24.12 -13.04 -15.25
C LEU A 54 24.92 -12.37 -16.38
N GLY A 55 26.12 -11.86 -16.08
CA GLY A 55 26.94 -11.19 -17.10
C GLY A 55 27.32 -12.11 -18.26
N LYS A 56 27.49 -13.42 -18.01
CA LYS A 56 27.76 -14.40 -19.09
C LYS A 56 26.56 -14.54 -20.02
N TYR A 57 25.35 -14.60 -19.46
CA TYR A 57 24.11 -14.63 -20.23
C TYR A 57 23.92 -13.35 -21.05
N LEU A 58 24.09 -12.18 -20.44
CA LEU A 58 23.91 -10.88 -21.13
C LEU A 58 24.91 -10.69 -22.27
N LYS A 59 26.16 -11.16 -22.12
CA LYS A 59 27.16 -11.13 -23.19
C LYS A 59 26.80 -12.05 -24.36
N GLU A 60 26.22 -13.22 -24.08
CA GLU A 60 25.73 -14.15 -25.10
C GLU A 60 24.55 -13.55 -25.89
N VAL A 61 23.61 -12.90 -25.21
CA VAL A 61 22.49 -12.19 -25.85
C VAL A 61 22.95 -10.91 -26.58
N ALA A 62 23.99 -10.24 -26.07
CA ALA A 62 24.58 -9.11 -26.78
C ALA A 62 25.27 -9.54 -28.08
N ALA A 63 25.88 -10.72 -28.10
CA ALA A 63 26.53 -11.28 -29.29
C ALA A 63 25.55 -11.58 -30.43
N THR A 64 24.25 -11.78 -30.14
CA THR A 64 23.22 -11.92 -31.19
C THR A 64 22.79 -10.57 -31.77
N GLY A 65 23.20 -9.45 -31.19
CA GLY A 65 22.79 -8.11 -31.61
C GLY A 65 21.40 -7.69 -31.09
N LEU A 66 20.80 -8.45 -30.18
CA LEU A 66 19.52 -8.14 -29.56
C LEU A 66 19.63 -7.00 -28.52
N ILE A 67 20.74 -6.95 -27.79
CA ILE A 67 21.03 -5.90 -26.81
C ILE A 67 22.48 -5.42 -26.96
N GLU A 68 22.77 -4.22 -26.46
CA GLU A 68 24.13 -3.74 -26.26
C GLU A 68 24.43 -3.64 -24.76
N VAL A 69 25.58 -4.18 -24.35
CA VAL A 69 26.02 -4.19 -22.94
C VAL A 69 27.37 -3.47 -22.83
N LYS A 70 27.45 -2.50 -21.91
CA LYS A 70 28.69 -1.76 -21.61
C LYS A 70 28.97 -1.74 -20.11
N GLU A 71 30.25 -1.78 -19.75
CA GLU A 71 30.71 -1.64 -18.37
C GLU A 71 30.91 -0.15 -18.05
N LEU A 72 29.84 0.54 -17.64
CA LEU A 72 29.89 1.97 -17.30
C LEU A 72 30.59 2.24 -15.97
N THR A 73 30.74 1.23 -15.12
CA THR A 73 31.48 1.28 -13.85
C THR A 73 32.19 -0.05 -13.67
N LYS A 74 33.45 -0.02 -13.23
CA LYS A 74 34.28 -1.23 -13.05
C LYS A 74 33.53 -2.29 -12.23
N GLY A 75 33.34 -3.47 -12.81
CA GLY A 75 32.61 -4.61 -12.26
C GLY A 75 31.10 -4.65 -12.51
N ASN A 76 30.52 -3.65 -13.20
CA ASN A 76 29.07 -3.51 -13.38
C ASN A 76 28.67 -3.39 -14.86
N ASP A 77 28.13 -4.48 -15.40
CA ASP A 77 27.51 -4.52 -16.73
C ASP A 77 26.21 -3.70 -16.75
N ASN A 78 26.04 -2.85 -17.76
CA ASN A 78 24.82 -2.08 -18.02
C ASN A 78 24.29 -2.38 -19.41
N ILE A 79 22.99 -2.60 -19.53
CA ILE A 79 22.31 -2.71 -20.82
C ILE A 79 22.07 -1.29 -21.30
N VAL A 80 22.69 -0.91 -22.41
CA VAL A 80 22.67 0.47 -22.92
C VAL A 80 21.71 0.66 -24.09
N GLN A 81 21.44 -0.41 -24.84
CA GLN A 81 20.53 -0.39 -25.98
C GLN A 81 19.81 -1.74 -26.12
N ILE A 82 18.58 -1.70 -26.62
CA ILE A 82 17.79 -2.88 -26.99
C ILE A 82 17.38 -2.72 -28.46
N ASN A 83 17.72 -3.69 -29.30
CA ASN A 83 17.37 -3.69 -30.71
C ASN A 83 15.93 -4.20 -30.90
N ARG A 84 14.96 -3.28 -30.87
CA ARG A 84 13.53 -3.60 -31.03
C ARG A 84 13.15 -4.03 -32.45
N SER A 85 14.04 -3.86 -33.43
CA SER A 85 13.87 -4.32 -34.81
C SER A 85 14.46 -5.72 -35.05
N HIS A 86 15.05 -6.34 -34.02
CA HIS A 86 15.67 -7.66 -34.14
C HIS A 86 14.62 -8.74 -34.47
N PRO A 87 14.91 -9.71 -35.38
CA PRO A 87 13.98 -10.78 -35.76
C PRO A 87 13.38 -11.52 -34.56
N ASP A 88 14.22 -11.92 -33.60
CA ASP A 88 13.76 -12.59 -32.37
C ASP A 88 12.87 -11.70 -31.49
N TYR A 89 13.14 -10.38 -31.45
CA TYR A 89 12.30 -9.44 -30.69
C TYR A 89 10.91 -9.31 -31.33
N CYS A 90 10.86 -9.23 -32.66
CA CYS A 90 9.61 -9.14 -33.42
C CYS A 90 8.81 -10.44 -33.35
N ALA A 91 9.47 -11.58 -33.56
CA ALA A 91 8.88 -12.92 -33.57
C ALA A 91 8.38 -13.37 -32.19
N PHE A 92 9.02 -12.91 -31.11
CA PHE A 92 8.65 -13.31 -29.76
C PHE A 92 7.27 -12.75 -29.37
N LYS A 93 6.27 -13.62 -29.24
CA LYS A 93 4.97 -13.26 -28.67
C LYS A 93 5.00 -13.56 -27.17
N PRO A 94 4.91 -12.54 -26.29
CA PRO A 94 4.90 -12.81 -24.85
C PRO A 94 3.69 -13.68 -24.53
N VAL A 95 3.93 -14.80 -23.85
CA VAL A 95 2.86 -15.62 -23.28
C VAL A 95 2.14 -14.74 -22.26
N LYS A 96 0.91 -14.32 -22.58
CA LYS A 96 0.02 -13.69 -21.61
C LYS A 96 -0.07 -14.66 -20.44
N LYS A 97 0.26 -14.22 -19.22
CA LYS A 97 0.01 -15.01 -18.02
C LYS A 97 -1.49 -15.24 -17.91
N GLU A 98 -1.97 -16.38 -18.38
CA GLU A 98 -3.16 -17.00 -17.83
C GLU A 98 -2.84 -17.32 -16.37
N LYS A 99 -3.71 -16.86 -15.47
CA LYS A 99 -3.62 -17.22 -14.05
C LYS A 99 -3.84 -18.74 -13.94
N PRO A 100 -3.15 -19.45 -13.02
CA PRO A 100 -3.47 -20.85 -12.75
C PRO A 100 -4.93 -20.98 -12.30
N THR A 101 -5.74 -21.66 -13.11
CA THR A 101 -7.00 -22.27 -12.66
C THR A 101 -6.67 -23.58 -11.97
N GLU A 102 -6.67 -23.59 -10.64
CA GLU A 102 -7.05 -24.80 -9.91
C GLU A 102 -8.57 -24.75 -9.77
N GLU A 103 -9.23 -25.72 -10.40
CA GLU A 103 -10.66 -25.94 -10.34
C GLU A 103 -11.06 -26.34 -8.92
N ILE A 104 -11.54 -25.39 -8.12
CA ILE A 104 -12.65 -25.61 -7.21
C ILE A 104 -13.60 -24.42 -7.36
N ASN A 105 -14.81 -24.72 -7.84
CA ASN A 105 -15.96 -23.82 -7.94
C ASN A 105 -16.11 -22.94 -6.69
N ASP A 106 -15.92 -21.62 -6.83
CA ASP A 106 -17.01 -20.64 -6.77
C ASP A 106 -16.49 -19.18 -6.85
N LYS A 107 -16.67 -18.61 -8.04
CA LYS A 107 -16.86 -17.20 -8.43
C LYS A 107 -16.29 -16.07 -7.55
N ASN A 108 -15.27 -15.42 -8.15
CA ASN A 108 -15.02 -13.97 -8.22
C ASN A 108 -14.46 -13.23 -6.98
N THR A 109 -13.15 -12.97 -6.96
CA THR A 109 -12.51 -11.66 -7.31
C THR A 109 -11.16 -11.52 -6.57
N GLU A 110 -10.05 -11.69 -7.28
CA GLU A 110 -8.70 -11.38 -6.78
C GLU A 110 -8.27 -9.97 -7.17
N VAL A 111 -7.94 -9.16 -6.18
CA VAL A 111 -7.26 -7.87 -6.35
C VAL A 111 -5.77 -8.13 -6.38
N GLN A 112 -5.13 -7.77 -7.49
CA GLN A 112 -3.69 -7.53 -7.53
C GLN A 112 -3.42 -6.17 -8.17
N PHE A 113 -2.54 -5.43 -7.51
CA PHE A 113 -2.12 -4.07 -7.80
C PHE A 113 -1.70 -3.88 -9.28
N GLY A 114 -2.35 -2.91 -9.93
CA GLY A 114 -1.72 -2.03 -10.92
C GLY A 114 -1.66 -2.55 -12.36
N VAL A 115 -2.78 -2.45 -13.07
CA VAL A 115 -2.94 -1.57 -14.26
C VAL A 115 -4.43 -1.26 -14.37
N VAL A 116 -4.84 -0.04 -14.00
CA VAL A 116 -6.18 0.46 -14.33
C VAL A 116 -6.03 1.32 -15.59
N THR A 117 -6.31 0.73 -16.75
CA THR A 117 -6.71 1.51 -17.93
C THR A 117 -8.00 2.25 -17.59
N GLN A 118 -7.90 3.55 -17.31
CA GLN A 118 -8.99 4.53 -17.06
C GLN A 118 -10.35 3.93 -16.63
N LYS A 119 -10.39 3.18 -15.53
CA LYS A 119 -11.56 3.24 -14.64
C LYS A 119 -11.35 4.49 -13.80
N LYS A 120 -12.33 5.39 -13.81
CA LYS A 120 -12.38 6.55 -12.92
C LYS A 120 -12.11 6.06 -11.49
N TYR A 121 -11.09 6.59 -10.82
CA TYR A 121 -10.81 6.24 -9.43
C TYR A 121 -12.04 6.59 -8.58
N GLU A 122 -12.44 5.64 -7.73
CA GLU A 122 -13.48 5.85 -6.73
C GLU A 122 -12.84 5.64 -5.34
N PRO A 123 -12.96 6.62 -4.41
CA PRO A 123 -12.37 6.51 -3.09
C PRO A 123 -13.02 5.38 -2.28
N PRO A 124 -12.27 4.71 -1.39
CA PRO A 124 -12.83 3.63 -0.59
C PRO A 124 -13.78 4.16 0.48
N GLU A 125 -14.77 3.35 0.82
CA GLU A 125 -15.46 3.50 2.11
C GLU A 125 -14.51 3.01 3.21
N VAL A 126 -14.27 3.88 4.19
CA VAL A 126 -13.33 3.60 5.29
C VAL A 126 -14.09 3.45 6.59
N SER A 127 -13.96 2.28 7.22
CA SER A 127 -14.59 1.97 8.52
C SER A 127 -13.56 1.54 9.55
N ILE A 128 -13.86 1.79 10.82
CA ILE A 128 -13.04 1.35 11.96
C ILE A 128 -13.57 0.00 12.43
N LEU A 129 -12.65 -0.92 12.69
CA LEU A 129 -12.91 -2.23 13.26
C LEU A 129 -12.13 -2.42 14.57
N TYR A 130 -12.58 -3.35 15.41
CA TYR A 130 -11.99 -3.63 16.70
C TYR A 130 -11.58 -5.09 16.79
N GLY A 131 -10.29 -5.32 17.02
CA GLY A 131 -9.73 -6.65 17.23
C GLY A 131 -9.68 -7.01 18.69
N THR A 132 -10.04 -8.25 19.02
CA THR A 132 -9.88 -8.81 20.37
C THR A 132 -8.39 -8.92 20.71
N ASN A 133 -8.02 -8.57 21.94
CA ASN A 133 -6.65 -8.67 22.45
C ASN A 133 -6.64 -9.37 23.81
N ALA A 134 -5.48 -9.55 24.42
CA ALA A 134 -5.36 -10.29 25.68
C ALA A 134 -6.17 -9.64 26.83
N ALA A 135 -6.34 -8.32 26.82
CA ALA A 135 -7.08 -7.62 27.86
C ALA A 135 -8.59 -7.85 27.73
N THR A 136 -9.12 -7.82 26.51
CA THR A 136 -10.56 -7.97 26.26
C THR A 136 -11.01 -9.40 26.01
N LEU A 137 -10.08 -10.34 25.84
CA LEU A 137 -10.38 -11.75 25.60
C LEU A 137 -11.27 -12.41 26.66
N PRO A 138 -11.13 -12.14 27.98
CA PRO A 138 -12.00 -12.75 29.00
C PRO A 138 -13.49 -12.50 28.76
N LEU A 139 -13.84 -11.33 28.24
CA LEU A 139 -15.23 -10.94 27.95
C LEU A 139 -15.83 -11.77 26.80
N PHE A 140 -15.00 -12.13 25.82
CA PHE A 140 -15.44 -12.79 24.59
C PHE A 140 -15.17 -14.30 24.55
N LYS A 141 -14.50 -14.84 25.58
CA LYS A 141 -14.09 -16.24 25.64
C LYS A 141 -15.29 -17.19 25.66
N GLU A 142 -16.33 -16.84 26.40
CA GLU A 142 -17.54 -17.65 26.48
C GLU A 142 -18.36 -17.67 25.17
N ILE A 143 -18.14 -16.66 24.32
CA ILE A 143 -18.81 -16.51 23.02
C ILE A 143 -17.98 -17.20 21.90
N GLY A 144 -16.86 -17.84 22.25
CA GLY A 144 -16.04 -18.60 21.31
C GLY A 144 -15.11 -17.76 20.44
N LEU A 145 -14.92 -16.47 20.75
CA LEU A 145 -14.01 -15.60 20.00
C LEU A 145 -12.56 -15.82 20.42
N SER A 146 -11.69 -15.97 19.42
CA SER A 146 -10.24 -16.11 19.62
C SER A 146 -9.53 -14.76 19.59
N LYS A 147 -8.29 -14.72 20.10
CA LYS A 147 -7.43 -13.52 20.03
C LYS A 147 -7.16 -13.15 18.57
N GLY A 148 -7.40 -11.88 18.23
CA GLY A 148 -7.20 -11.37 16.88
C GLY A 148 -8.45 -11.39 16.00
N SER A 149 -9.58 -11.89 16.51
CA SER A 149 -10.89 -11.76 15.85
C SER A 149 -11.23 -10.28 15.65
N VAL A 150 -11.60 -9.90 14.43
CA VAL A 150 -11.90 -8.51 14.06
C VAL A 150 -13.41 -8.33 13.98
N LEU A 151 -13.93 -7.31 14.67
CA LEU A 151 -15.36 -7.06 14.85
C LEU A 151 -15.72 -5.65 14.39
N ALA A 152 -16.90 -5.48 13.79
CA ALA A 152 -17.44 -4.16 13.53
C ALA A 152 -17.99 -3.53 14.83
N PRO A 153 -18.12 -2.19 14.91
CA PRO A 153 -18.63 -1.52 16.11
C PRO A 153 -20.00 -2.03 16.56
N ILE A 154 -20.86 -2.40 15.61
CA ILE A 154 -22.19 -2.95 15.90
C ILE A 154 -22.12 -4.35 16.52
N ASP A 155 -21.17 -5.17 16.09
CA ASP A 155 -20.97 -6.52 16.62
C ASP A 155 -20.39 -6.45 18.03
N VAL A 156 -19.44 -5.54 18.28
CA VAL A 156 -18.95 -5.28 19.64
C VAL A 156 -20.10 -4.89 20.56
N ARG A 157 -21.00 -4.00 20.12
CA ARG A 157 -22.17 -3.62 20.92
C ARG A 157 -23.07 -4.81 21.23
N LYS A 158 -23.41 -5.60 20.22
CA LYS A 158 -24.25 -6.81 20.37
C LYS A 158 -23.64 -7.80 21.36
N LEU A 159 -22.36 -8.13 21.21
CA LEU A 159 -21.66 -9.10 22.04
C LEU A 159 -21.55 -8.65 23.50
N VAL A 160 -21.30 -7.37 23.73
CA VAL A 160 -21.25 -6.80 25.08
C VAL A 160 -22.65 -6.78 25.71
N THR A 161 -23.68 -6.43 24.96
CA THR A 161 -25.07 -6.50 25.44
C THR A 161 -25.46 -7.94 25.80
N GLU A 162 -25.10 -8.91 24.98
CA GLU A 162 -25.33 -10.33 25.25
C GLU A 162 -24.59 -10.79 26.53
N TYR A 163 -23.33 -10.40 26.71
CA TYR A 163 -22.57 -10.67 27.92
C TYR A 163 -23.24 -10.07 29.17
N VAL A 164 -23.64 -8.79 29.11
CA VAL A 164 -24.26 -8.09 30.24
C VAL A 164 -25.60 -8.72 30.61
N ASN A 165 -26.41 -9.10 29.62
CA ASN A 165 -27.70 -9.74 29.86
C ASN A 165 -27.54 -11.16 30.41
N LYS A 166 -26.57 -11.93 29.92
CA LYS A 166 -26.31 -13.31 30.39
C LYS A 166 -25.86 -13.36 31.86
N ASN A 167 -25.18 -12.32 32.33
CA ASN A 167 -24.67 -12.23 33.70
C ASN A 167 -25.57 -11.38 34.61
N ASP A 168 -26.79 -11.02 34.17
CA ASP A 168 -27.74 -10.17 34.91
C ASP A 168 -27.15 -8.84 35.41
N LEU A 169 -26.24 -8.25 34.62
CA LEU A 169 -25.51 -7.02 34.97
C LEU A 169 -26.23 -5.74 34.50
N SER A 170 -27.37 -5.85 33.83
CA SER A 170 -28.13 -4.70 33.33
C SER A 170 -28.98 -4.06 34.42
N ASN A 171 -28.85 -2.75 34.61
CA ASN A 171 -29.70 -1.94 35.49
C ASN A 171 -30.31 -0.77 34.71
N GLY A 172 -31.07 -1.11 33.66
CA GLY A 172 -31.70 -0.15 32.76
C GLY A 172 -30.68 0.69 31.99
N ARG A 173 -30.48 1.95 32.39
CA ARG A 173 -29.52 2.88 31.76
C ARG A 173 -28.06 2.59 32.12
N TYR A 174 -27.85 1.81 33.18
CA TYR A 174 -26.53 1.50 33.72
C TYR A 174 -26.21 0.01 33.59
N VAL A 175 -24.91 -0.29 33.63
CA VAL A 175 -24.35 -1.62 33.67
C VAL A 175 -23.56 -1.75 34.97
N THR A 176 -23.92 -2.73 35.79
CA THR A 176 -23.17 -3.10 36.98
C THR A 176 -21.86 -3.76 36.55
N LEU A 177 -20.74 -3.26 37.06
CA LEU A 177 -19.41 -3.76 36.68
C LEU A 177 -19.06 -4.99 37.50
N ASP A 178 -19.04 -6.15 36.85
CA ASP A 178 -18.46 -7.37 37.41
C ASP A 178 -16.91 -7.26 37.46
N PRO A 179 -16.21 -8.17 38.15
CA PRO A 179 -14.74 -8.13 38.23
C PRO A 179 -14.06 -8.11 36.85
N THR A 180 -14.66 -8.76 35.85
CA THR A 180 -14.13 -8.82 34.49
C THR A 180 -14.23 -7.48 33.77
N LEU A 181 -15.43 -6.89 33.70
CA LEU A 181 -15.64 -5.57 33.09
C LEU A 181 -14.86 -4.50 33.85
N HIS A 182 -14.88 -4.54 35.19
CA HIS A 182 -14.13 -3.58 36.00
C HIS A 182 -12.63 -3.64 35.67
N HIS A 183 -12.03 -4.82 35.59
CA HIS A 183 -10.61 -5.00 35.26
C HIS A 183 -10.26 -4.51 33.83
N ILE A 184 -11.18 -4.66 32.87
CA ILE A 184 -10.96 -4.22 31.49
C ILE A 184 -11.07 -2.69 31.36
N LEU A 185 -12.12 -2.12 31.95
CA LEU A 185 -12.44 -0.70 31.82
C LEU A 185 -11.52 0.16 32.69
N TYR A 186 -11.26 -0.28 33.92
CA TYR A 186 -10.55 0.47 34.94
C TYR A 186 -9.24 -0.19 35.37
N THR A 187 -8.19 0.62 35.47
CA THR A 187 -6.95 0.22 36.16
C THR A 187 -7.15 0.36 37.67
N LYS A 188 -6.35 -0.36 38.49
CA LYS A 188 -6.42 -0.51 39.96
C LYS A 188 -6.69 0.76 40.81
N GLN A 189 -6.63 1.97 40.25
CA GLN A 189 -6.86 3.24 40.93
C GLN A 189 -8.36 3.59 41.09
N ASN A 190 -9.27 2.96 40.33
CA ASN A 190 -10.70 3.30 40.32
C ASN A 190 -11.62 2.20 40.90
N ASN A 191 -11.15 1.43 41.88
CA ASN A 191 -11.90 0.30 42.48
C ASN A 191 -13.24 0.66 43.15
N HIS A 192 -13.61 1.94 43.24
CA HIS A 192 -14.86 2.39 43.83
C HIS A 192 -16.01 2.50 42.81
N VAL A 193 -15.74 2.40 41.51
CA VAL A 193 -16.77 2.53 40.47
C VAL A 193 -17.49 1.19 40.31
N THR A 194 -18.75 1.13 40.72
CA THR A 194 -19.55 -0.11 40.68
C THR A 194 -20.52 -0.18 39.51
N GLN A 195 -20.81 0.95 38.86
CA GLN A 195 -21.75 1.04 37.74
C GLN A 195 -21.26 2.06 36.70
N GLU A 196 -21.56 1.78 35.43
CA GLU A 196 -21.26 2.70 34.32
C GLU A 196 -22.44 2.80 33.35
N THR A 197 -22.47 3.87 32.55
CA THR A 197 -23.47 3.97 31.47
C THR A 197 -23.09 3.06 30.31
N TRP A 198 -24.11 2.54 29.60
CA TRP A 198 -23.88 1.75 28.38
C TRP A 198 -22.93 2.44 27.39
N GLU A 199 -23.12 3.74 27.17
CA GLU A 199 -22.28 4.52 26.27
C GLU A 199 -20.80 4.54 26.70
N ASN A 200 -20.54 4.75 28.00
CA ASN A 200 -19.19 4.74 28.54
C ASN A 200 -18.57 3.34 28.45
N VAL A 201 -19.32 2.28 28.78
CA VAL A 201 -18.84 0.90 28.66
C VAL A 201 -18.37 0.63 27.23
N PHE A 202 -19.19 0.95 26.22
CA PHE A 202 -18.79 0.75 24.82
C PHE A 202 -17.57 1.59 24.44
N LYS A 203 -17.54 2.88 24.82
CA LYS A 203 -16.45 3.80 24.50
C LYS A 203 -15.13 3.35 25.14
N MET A 204 -15.16 3.01 26.41
CA MET A 204 -13.99 2.57 27.16
C MET A 204 -13.52 1.20 26.67
N LEU A 205 -14.42 0.23 26.49
CA LEU A 205 -14.06 -1.09 25.98
C LEU A 205 -13.40 -1.01 24.60
N THR A 206 -14.02 -0.31 23.65
CA THR A 206 -13.46 -0.15 22.30
C THR A 206 -12.12 0.57 22.31
N SER A 207 -11.88 1.50 23.26
CA SER A 207 -10.57 2.14 23.45
C SER A 207 -9.48 1.18 23.93
N LYS A 208 -9.85 0.09 24.61
CA LYS A 208 -8.92 -0.96 25.07
C LYS A 208 -8.71 -2.05 24.03
N MET A 209 -9.56 -2.14 23.01
CA MET A 209 -9.43 -3.11 21.92
C MET A 209 -8.34 -2.68 20.92
N GLN A 210 -7.85 -3.64 20.13
CA GLN A 210 -6.90 -3.33 19.06
C GLN A 210 -7.64 -2.64 17.91
N VAL A 211 -7.26 -1.41 17.57
CA VAL A 211 -7.85 -0.71 16.42
C VAL A 211 -7.36 -1.34 15.10
N TYR A 212 -8.31 -1.58 14.21
CA TYR A 212 -8.13 -1.92 12.80
C TYR A 212 -8.93 -0.91 11.96
N HIS A 213 -8.61 -0.85 10.67
CA HIS A 213 -9.43 -0.15 9.69
C HIS A 213 -9.66 -1.05 8.48
N GLN A 214 -10.81 -0.84 7.85
CA GLN A 214 -11.19 -1.50 6.62
C GLN A 214 -11.32 -0.46 5.51
N LEU A 215 -10.75 -0.77 4.35
CA LEU A 215 -10.92 -0.03 3.11
C LEU A 215 -11.75 -0.88 2.15
N LYS A 216 -12.96 -0.42 1.82
CA LYS A 216 -13.85 -1.08 0.87
C LYS A 216 -13.89 -0.27 -0.41
N PHE A 217 -13.16 -0.73 -1.42
CA PHE A 217 -13.21 -0.19 -2.77
C PHE A 217 -14.33 -0.88 -3.55
N LYS A 218 -14.88 -0.20 -4.56
CA LYS A 218 -15.86 -0.79 -5.47
C LYS A 218 -15.21 -1.95 -6.22
N GLU A 219 -15.95 -3.05 -6.37
CA GLU A 219 -15.49 -4.27 -7.08
C GLU A 219 -14.24 -4.93 -6.47
N MET A 220 -13.93 -4.66 -5.20
CA MET A 220 -12.78 -5.27 -4.51
C MET A 220 -13.18 -5.86 -3.15
N PRO A 221 -12.60 -7.02 -2.74
CA PRO A 221 -12.66 -7.48 -1.36
C PRO A 221 -12.18 -6.39 -0.39
N PRO A 222 -12.81 -6.25 0.79
CA PRO A 222 -12.38 -5.29 1.79
C PRO A 222 -10.95 -5.57 2.26
N ILE A 223 -10.13 -4.53 2.30
CA ILE A 223 -8.75 -4.61 2.80
C ILE A 223 -8.75 -4.22 4.27
N VAL A 224 -8.39 -5.16 5.15
CA VAL A 224 -8.32 -4.92 6.59
C VAL A 224 -6.87 -4.77 7.03
N ASN A 225 -6.56 -3.66 7.68
CA ASN A 225 -5.23 -3.33 8.14
C ASN A 225 -5.25 -2.97 9.63
N LYS A 226 -4.14 -3.30 10.31
CA LYS A 226 -3.97 -2.97 11.72
C LYS A 226 -3.67 -1.49 11.91
N GLY A 227 -4.29 -0.88 12.92
CA GLY A 227 -4.10 0.53 13.28
C GLY A 227 -5.20 1.46 12.77
N PRO A 228 -5.11 2.77 13.06
CA PRO A 228 -6.10 3.75 12.65
C PRO A 228 -6.14 3.92 11.12
N PRO A 229 -7.22 4.48 10.57
CA PRO A 229 -7.30 4.81 9.15
C PRO A 229 -6.08 5.59 8.64
N PRO A 230 -5.58 5.27 7.43
CA PRO A 230 -4.41 5.93 6.88
C PRO A 230 -4.74 7.38 6.52
N CYS A 231 -3.69 8.19 6.35
CA CYS A 231 -3.82 9.53 5.80
C CYS A 231 -2.73 9.77 4.77
N VAL A 232 -3.04 10.51 3.71
CA VAL A 232 -2.02 11.08 2.83
C VAL A 232 -1.34 12.21 3.60
N VAL A 233 -0.02 12.15 3.71
CA VAL A 233 0.76 13.11 4.51
C VAL A 233 1.46 14.08 3.58
N ILE A 234 1.15 15.36 3.75
CA ILE A 234 1.69 16.47 2.97
C ILE A 234 2.60 17.29 3.88
N THR A 235 3.89 17.34 3.58
CA THR A 235 4.84 18.14 4.36
C THR A 235 5.60 19.11 3.46
N THR A 236 6.02 20.25 4.02
CA THR A 236 6.88 21.19 3.30
C THR A 236 8.25 21.24 3.97
N GLN A 237 9.31 21.19 3.18
CA GLN A 237 10.69 21.29 3.67
C GLN A 237 11.43 22.40 2.93
N LYS A 238 12.34 23.10 3.63
CA LYS A 238 13.32 23.99 2.98
C LYS A 238 14.51 23.14 2.52
N ARG A 239 14.99 23.36 1.30
CA ARG A 239 16.16 22.66 0.74
C ARG A 239 17.41 23.55 0.80
N THR A 240 17.41 24.61 0.01
CA THR A 240 18.56 25.52 -0.12
C THR A 240 18.06 26.96 -0.12
N GLY A 241 18.55 27.76 0.83
CA GLY A 241 18.07 29.12 1.06
C GLY A 241 16.56 29.16 1.32
N ASN A 242 15.85 30.02 0.59
CA ASN A 242 14.39 30.18 0.69
C ASN A 242 13.59 29.20 -0.18
N LYS A 243 14.25 28.29 -0.91
CA LYS A 243 13.56 27.31 -1.76
C LYS A 243 12.88 26.25 -0.90
N LYS A 244 11.56 26.14 -1.05
CA LYS A 244 10.73 25.12 -0.42
C LYS A 244 10.41 24.01 -1.42
N VAL A 245 10.21 22.81 -0.89
CA VAL A 245 9.66 21.66 -1.62
C VAL A 245 8.47 21.10 -0.83
N THR A 246 7.52 20.53 -1.55
CA THR A 246 6.37 19.82 -0.99
C THR A 246 6.59 18.33 -1.17
N LEU A 247 6.32 17.56 -0.12
CA LEU A 247 6.49 16.12 -0.07
C LEU A 247 5.15 15.48 0.22
N VAL A 248 4.71 14.60 -0.67
CA VAL A 248 3.46 13.84 -0.55
C VAL A 248 3.82 12.38 -0.34
N LYS A 249 3.26 11.78 0.70
CA LYS A 249 3.53 10.39 1.11
C LYS A 249 2.22 9.64 1.32
N ASN A 250 2.30 8.32 1.28
CA ASN A 250 1.23 7.41 1.68
C ASN A 250 -0.01 7.47 0.76
N LEU A 251 0.23 7.69 -0.54
CA LEU A 251 -0.81 7.67 -1.58
C LEU A 251 -1.32 6.24 -1.82
N GLU A 252 -0.42 5.27 -1.73
CA GLU A 252 -0.63 3.85 -1.95
C GLU A 252 -1.56 3.23 -0.91
N SER A 253 -1.65 3.84 0.29
CA SER A 253 -2.64 3.45 1.31
C SER A 253 -4.09 3.62 0.82
N PHE A 254 -4.30 4.44 -0.20
CA PHE A 254 -5.60 4.63 -0.87
C PHE A 254 -5.60 4.03 -2.28
N LEU A 255 -4.62 3.20 -2.64
CA LEU A 255 -4.45 2.65 -4.00
C LEU A 255 -4.28 3.72 -5.08
N ILE A 256 -3.78 4.89 -4.71
CA ILE A 256 -3.41 5.94 -5.67
C ILE A 256 -1.98 5.68 -6.13
N ASP A 257 -1.76 5.52 -7.44
CA ASP A 257 -0.41 5.35 -8.01
C ASP A 257 0.38 6.67 -7.86
N PRO A 258 1.52 6.65 -7.14
CA PRO A 258 2.38 7.82 -7.01
C PRO A 258 2.88 8.37 -8.34
N ASN A 259 3.08 7.54 -9.37
CA ASN A 259 3.55 7.98 -10.69
C ASN A 259 2.44 8.73 -11.44
N GLU A 260 1.22 8.20 -11.44
CA GLU A 260 0.07 8.89 -12.03
C GLU A 260 -0.19 10.22 -11.30
N PHE A 261 -0.18 10.21 -9.97
CA PHE A 261 -0.29 11.44 -9.19
C PHE A 261 0.83 12.43 -9.51
N MET A 262 2.07 11.97 -9.65
CA MET A 262 3.24 12.80 -10.00
C MET A 262 3.07 13.48 -11.36
N ASP A 263 2.53 12.78 -12.36
CA ASP A 263 2.29 13.35 -13.70
C ASP A 263 1.14 14.38 -13.70
N VAL A 264 0.08 14.12 -12.94
CA VAL A 264 -1.03 15.07 -12.75
C VAL A 264 -0.50 16.34 -12.08
N ILE A 265 0.15 16.22 -10.92
CA ILE A 265 0.60 17.39 -10.17
C ILE A 265 1.72 18.17 -10.87
N ARG A 266 2.57 17.51 -11.66
CA ARG A 266 3.57 18.19 -12.49
C ARG A 266 2.91 19.16 -13.46
N LYS A 267 1.84 18.72 -14.13
CA LYS A 267 1.09 19.55 -15.09
C LYS A 267 0.29 20.65 -14.39
N THR A 268 -0.44 20.31 -13.33
CA THR A 268 -1.30 21.25 -12.61
C THR A 268 -0.50 22.31 -11.86
N ALA A 269 0.59 21.94 -11.20
CA ALA A 269 1.43 22.88 -10.45
C ALA A 269 2.48 23.60 -11.31
N GLN A 270 2.64 23.21 -12.59
CA GLN A 270 3.71 23.68 -13.48
C GLN A 270 5.10 23.65 -12.81
N ALA A 271 5.35 22.59 -12.04
CA ALA A 271 6.53 22.47 -11.19
C ALA A 271 7.25 21.15 -11.47
N SER A 272 8.58 21.16 -11.32
CA SER A 272 9.37 19.93 -11.41
C SER A 272 8.99 18.98 -10.26
N THR A 273 8.89 17.69 -10.59
CA THR A 273 8.50 16.63 -9.66
C THR A 273 9.45 15.45 -9.78
N SER A 274 9.68 14.78 -8.66
CA SER A 274 10.44 13.52 -8.61
C SER A 274 9.81 12.55 -7.63
N ILE A 275 10.11 11.26 -7.80
CA ILE A 275 9.63 10.19 -6.93
C ILE A 275 10.84 9.49 -6.29
N SER A 276 10.74 9.17 -5.01
CA SER A 276 11.76 8.43 -4.27
C SER A 276 11.12 7.40 -3.36
N LEU A 277 11.75 6.24 -3.19
CA LEU A 277 11.30 5.23 -2.23
C LEU A 277 11.41 5.77 -0.80
N LEU A 278 10.39 5.55 0.02
CA LEU A 278 10.42 5.90 1.44
C LEU A 278 11.36 4.95 2.19
N PRO A 279 12.34 5.47 2.97
CA PRO A 279 13.27 4.65 3.73
C PRO A 279 12.59 3.71 4.73
N SER A 280 11.42 4.08 5.22
CA SER A 280 10.63 3.31 6.18
C SER A 280 9.75 2.22 5.54
N SER A 281 9.80 2.05 4.21
CA SER A 281 8.96 1.08 3.51
C SER A 281 9.52 -0.34 3.65
N LYS A 282 8.61 -1.32 3.77
CA LYS A 282 9.01 -2.73 3.79
C LYS A 282 9.37 -3.15 2.37
N PRO A 283 10.37 -4.03 2.17
CA PRO A 283 10.73 -4.51 0.83
C PRO A 283 9.57 -5.15 0.06
N THR A 284 8.59 -5.72 0.79
CA THR A 284 7.39 -6.36 0.23
C THR A 284 6.25 -5.40 -0.08
N GLN A 285 6.29 -4.17 0.44
CA GLN A 285 5.28 -3.14 0.23
C GLN A 285 5.99 -1.78 0.13
N PRO A 286 6.52 -1.45 -1.07
CA PRO A 286 7.22 -0.20 -1.27
C PRO A 286 6.22 0.96 -1.18
N PHE A 287 6.56 1.95 -0.37
CA PHE A 287 5.87 3.24 -0.32
C PHE A 287 6.81 4.28 -0.90
N TYR A 288 6.27 5.21 -1.64
CA TYR A 288 6.98 6.26 -2.34
C TYR A 288 6.64 7.63 -1.75
N GLN A 289 7.54 8.55 -2.01
CA GLN A 289 7.42 9.96 -1.70
C GLN A 289 7.52 10.74 -2.99
N VAL A 290 6.45 11.46 -3.31
CA VAL A 290 6.43 12.41 -4.43
C VAL A 290 6.92 13.76 -3.92
N LEU A 291 7.98 14.26 -4.52
CA LEU A 291 8.52 15.58 -4.29
C LEU A 291 8.03 16.52 -5.39
N VAL A 292 7.58 17.71 -4.99
CA VAL A 292 7.17 18.79 -5.89
C VAL A 292 7.94 20.05 -5.53
N GLN A 293 8.50 20.74 -6.51
CA GLN A 293 9.19 22.02 -6.29
C GLN A 293 8.20 23.13 -5.88
N GLY A 294 8.58 23.94 -4.88
CA GLY A 294 7.74 24.98 -4.31
C GLY A 294 6.84 24.49 -3.16
N ASN A 295 6.09 25.43 -2.56
CA ASN A 295 5.02 25.09 -1.62
C ASN A 295 3.71 24.93 -2.40
N GLN A 296 3.29 23.69 -2.60
CA GLN A 296 2.19 23.28 -3.47
C GLN A 296 1.06 22.58 -2.70
N VAL A 297 0.95 22.79 -1.38
CA VAL A 297 -0.04 22.12 -0.53
C VAL A 297 -1.47 22.33 -1.03
N HIS A 298 -1.84 23.57 -1.43
CA HIS A 298 -3.17 23.86 -2.00
C HIS A 298 -3.43 23.09 -3.31
N CYS A 299 -2.40 22.92 -4.14
CA CYS A 299 -2.51 22.17 -5.39
C CYS A 299 -2.70 20.67 -5.11
N VAL A 300 -1.93 20.11 -4.15
CA VAL A 300 -2.09 18.73 -3.68
C VAL A 300 -3.50 18.51 -3.14
N GLU A 301 -3.99 19.39 -2.28
CA GLU A 301 -5.34 19.33 -1.73
C GLU A 301 -6.40 19.36 -2.83
N SER A 302 -6.28 20.29 -3.78
CA SER A 302 -7.21 20.45 -4.89
C SER A 302 -7.27 19.19 -5.78
N ILE A 303 -6.12 18.57 -6.06
CA ILE A 303 -6.07 17.34 -6.87
C ILE A 303 -6.70 16.17 -6.11
N LEU A 304 -6.32 15.96 -4.83
CA LEU A 304 -6.78 14.82 -4.04
C LEU A 304 -8.26 14.90 -3.68
N THR A 305 -8.78 16.09 -3.39
CA THR A 305 -10.21 16.30 -3.07
C THR A 305 -11.07 16.54 -4.31
N GLY A 306 -10.46 16.91 -5.44
CA GLY A 306 -11.14 17.20 -6.69
C GLY A 306 -11.65 15.96 -7.42
N GLY A 307 -12.20 16.17 -8.62
CA GLY A 307 -12.94 15.14 -9.36
C GLY A 307 -12.14 13.88 -9.75
N LEU A 308 -10.80 13.96 -9.75
CA LEU A 308 -9.92 12.83 -10.08
C LEU A 308 -9.89 11.78 -8.98
N TYR A 309 -9.72 12.18 -7.72
CA TYR A 309 -9.54 11.26 -6.60
C TYR A 309 -10.67 11.33 -5.56
N GLN A 310 -11.35 12.47 -5.41
CA GLN A 310 -12.49 12.65 -4.49
C GLN A 310 -12.21 12.18 -3.05
N LEU A 311 -10.95 12.21 -2.62
CA LEU A 311 -10.53 11.74 -1.31
C LEU A 311 -11.01 12.74 -0.23
N PRO A 312 -11.76 12.31 0.79
CA PRO A 312 -12.23 13.22 1.83
C PRO A 312 -11.09 13.93 2.56
N ARG A 313 -11.25 15.23 2.81
CA ARG A 313 -10.25 16.10 3.45
C ARG A 313 -9.75 15.57 4.80
N LYS A 314 -10.58 14.83 5.56
CA LYS A 314 -10.20 14.18 6.83
C LYS A 314 -9.05 13.17 6.72
N TYR A 315 -8.78 12.66 5.52
CA TYR A 315 -7.66 11.75 5.24
C TYR A 315 -6.41 12.47 4.74
N LEU A 316 -6.40 13.81 4.72
CA LEU A 316 -5.24 14.62 4.36
C LEU A 316 -4.65 15.25 5.61
N LYS A 317 -3.36 15.02 5.85
CA LYS A 317 -2.61 15.64 6.96
C LYS A 317 -1.58 16.63 6.43
N GLY A 318 -1.38 17.73 7.15
CA GLY A 318 -0.38 18.73 6.78
C GLY A 318 -0.90 19.85 5.87
N LEU A 319 -2.22 20.01 5.77
CA LEU A 319 -2.86 21.12 5.03
C LEU A 319 -2.58 22.48 5.66
N GLU A 320 -2.29 22.52 6.96
CA GLU A 320 -1.86 23.72 7.69
C GLU A 320 -0.52 24.30 7.18
N ASN A 321 0.26 23.52 6.44
CA ASN A 321 1.53 23.96 5.83
C ASN A 321 1.33 24.78 4.54
N ALA A 322 0.08 24.96 4.12
CA ALA A 322 -0.24 25.68 2.90
C ALA A 322 0.20 27.16 2.96
N PRO A 323 0.58 27.75 1.82
CA PRO A 323 0.96 29.15 1.80
C PRO A 323 -0.25 30.01 2.20
N LYS A 324 -0.05 30.88 3.18
CA LYS A 324 -1.08 31.84 3.60
C LYS A 324 -1.40 32.77 2.42
N PRO A 325 -2.68 33.10 2.19
CA PRO A 325 -3.04 34.07 1.16
C PRO A 325 -2.33 35.39 1.45
N LYS A 326 -1.70 35.97 0.42
CA LYS A 326 -1.11 37.32 0.50
C LYS A 326 -2.24 38.32 0.73
N GLY A 327 -2.50 38.69 1.98
CA GLY A 327 -3.57 39.64 2.31
C GLY A 327 -4.01 39.72 3.78
N LYS A 328 -3.62 38.76 4.65
CA LYS A 328 -3.83 38.89 6.10
C LYS A 328 -2.50 38.86 6.84
N ARG A 329 -1.80 40.00 6.84
CA ARG A 329 -0.91 40.34 7.96
C ARG A 329 -1.82 40.78 9.11
N LYS A 330 -1.63 40.18 10.29
CA LYS A 330 -2.19 40.70 11.54
C LYS A 330 -1.57 42.05 11.83
#